data_AF-A0A2D8BBK1-F1
#
_entry.id   AF-A0A2D8BBK1-F1
#
_cell.length_a   1.000
_cell.length_b   1.000
_cell.length_c   1.000
_cell.angle_alpha   90.00
_cell.angle_beta   90.00
_cell.angle_gamma   90.00
#
_symmetry.space_group_name_H-M   'P 1'
#
loop_
_entity.id
_entity.type
_entity.pdbx_description
1 polymer ?
#
loop_
_entity_poly.entity_id
_entity_poly.type
_entity_poly.pdbx_seq_one_letter_code
_entity_poly.pdbx_strand_id
1 'polypeptide(L)'
;FLGVDGVLPSNEGRGYVLRRIIRRAIRHFWKLDGLAPEGKFWRMVQPLVEAMGEAYPELAAKQKLVEQALKGEEAAFAQTLDAGMARLEDYLAASGNRIRGDQLFQLHDTYGCPPDLIADLLRENADKGWALADGALAEYETLMDQQRDRARAASKFAGGVVLPAELVSGLKPTDFQGYDALEADGCRVLALVREGKPVEEISAGDEAVVLLDTTPFYAESGGQVGDTGLLLDANGARFEVGDTLKLAGSFHGHAGKLVAGRLKRGERVSARVDGVRRQAIVLNHSATHLLHAALRKVLGEHVTQKGSLVAPDRLRFDFAHFQAITPEELARIEAMVNAEIRGNAEAEIHHMGMQEAMDFGAMALFGEKYGERVRVLRMGGFSTELCGGTHVHHTGDIGLFKILSEGGVAAGVRRIEAVTGEGALAHVAEEERRLAQVAGLLGGSPRDVLDKLSQLLERQKKLERELESIKAKAAAGATADLAASAPEVAGVKVVAARLEGLDAKSLRDAVDQLKSRLGDAVILLASAKDGKASLVAGVQGGALGRVKAGELLSHVAGRIGGKGGGRPDMAQGGGSDGPELVAALADVPAWVAQRLEG
;
A
#
# COMPACT_ATOMS: atom_id res chain seq x y z
N PHE A 1 -13.51 -6.80 26.97
CA PHE A 1 -12.46 -6.36 27.91
C PHE A 1 -11.25 -5.77 27.18
N LEU A 2 -10.29 -6.53 26.63
CA LEU A 2 -9.11 -5.94 25.94
C LEU A 2 -9.46 -4.84 24.91
N GLY A 3 -10.46 -5.07 24.04
CA GLY A 3 -10.93 -4.06 23.09
C GLY A 3 -11.59 -2.84 23.74
N VAL A 4 -12.28 -3.04 24.87
CA VAL A 4 -12.91 -1.97 25.67
C VAL A 4 -11.85 -1.11 26.36
N ASP A 5 -10.73 -1.71 26.75
CA ASP A 5 -9.56 -1.01 27.30
C ASP A 5 -8.73 -0.28 26.21
N GLY A 6 -9.20 -0.25 24.96
CA GLY A 6 -8.56 0.45 23.85
C GLY A 6 -7.42 -0.34 23.18
N VAL A 7 -7.26 -1.63 23.49
CA VAL A 7 -6.34 -2.50 22.75
C VAL A 7 -6.99 -2.87 21.41
N LEU A 8 -6.32 -2.56 20.31
CA LEU A 8 -6.77 -2.94 18.96
C LEU A 8 -5.89 -4.05 18.39
N PRO A 9 -6.40 -4.92 17.49
CA PRO A 9 -5.60 -5.93 16.82
C PRO A 9 -4.40 -5.29 16.07
N SER A 10 -3.19 -5.76 16.36
CA SER A 10 -1.95 -5.27 15.71
C SER A 10 -0.91 -6.40 15.57
N ASN A 11 0.21 -6.12 14.91
CA ASN A 11 1.34 -7.07 14.79
C ASN A 11 2.27 -7.08 16.03
N GLU A 12 2.11 -6.14 16.97
CA GLU A 12 3.05 -5.96 18.08
C GLU A 12 2.37 -5.70 19.44
N GLY A 13 3.09 -5.99 20.53
CA GLY A 13 2.67 -5.65 21.89
C GLY A 13 1.35 -6.28 22.33
N ARG A 14 0.53 -5.52 23.07
CA ARG A 14 -0.79 -5.99 23.55
C ARG A 14 -1.78 -6.28 22.41
N GLY A 15 -1.67 -5.57 21.29
CA GLY A 15 -2.54 -5.78 20.14
C GLY A 15 -2.24 -7.08 19.38
N TYR A 16 -1.00 -7.54 19.39
CA TYR A 16 -0.64 -8.89 18.91
C TYR A 16 -1.32 -9.99 19.71
N VAL A 17 -1.33 -9.86 21.04
CA VAL A 17 -2.01 -10.81 21.93
C VAL A 17 -3.51 -10.83 21.65
N LEU A 18 -4.13 -9.66 21.51
CA LEU A 18 -5.55 -9.56 21.18
C LEU A 18 -5.87 -10.21 19.83
N ARG A 19 -5.10 -9.87 18.79
CA ARG A 19 -5.24 -10.47 17.45
C ARG A 19 -5.16 -11.99 17.50
N ARG A 20 -4.17 -12.52 18.21
CA ARG A 20 -3.96 -13.97 18.36
C ARG A 20 -5.19 -14.65 18.97
N ILE A 21 -5.76 -14.07 20.03
CA ILE A 21 -6.99 -14.60 20.67
C ILE A 21 -8.17 -14.56 19.71
N ILE A 22 -8.35 -13.45 18.99
CA ILE A 22 -9.44 -13.28 18.01
C ILE A 22 -9.35 -14.32 16.90
N ARG A 23 -8.17 -14.48 16.26
CA ARG A 23 -7.96 -15.45 15.18
C ARG A 23 -8.19 -16.89 15.62
N ARG A 24 -7.77 -17.23 16.84
CA ARG A 24 -8.04 -18.55 17.43
C ARG A 24 -9.55 -18.79 17.60
N ALA A 25 -10.29 -17.80 18.10
CA ALA A 25 -11.74 -17.89 18.24
C ALA A 25 -12.45 -18.00 16.88
N ILE A 26 -12.08 -17.16 15.90
CA ILE A 26 -12.64 -17.19 14.54
C ILE A 26 -12.45 -18.55 13.88
N ARG A 27 -11.29 -19.22 14.08
CA ARG A 27 -11.09 -20.59 13.59
C ARG A 27 -12.12 -21.58 14.16
N HIS A 28 -12.48 -21.49 15.43
CA HIS A 28 -13.50 -22.37 15.99
C HIS A 28 -14.86 -22.13 15.32
N PHE A 29 -15.19 -20.88 15.00
CA PHE A 29 -16.38 -20.54 14.20
C PHE A 29 -16.30 -21.12 12.78
N TRP A 30 -15.15 -20.98 12.10
CA TRP A 30 -14.91 -21.56 10.78
C TRP A 30 -15.14 -23.07 10.76
N LYS A 31 -14.65 -23.80 11.77
CA LYS A 31 -14.82 -25.25 11.87
C LYS A 31 -16.27 -25.72 12.01
N LEU A 32 -17.11 -24.92 12.66
CA LEU A 32 -18.47 -25.33 13.00
C LEU A 32 -19.42 -25.19 11.80
N ASP A 33 -19.27 -24.15 10.97
CA ASP A 33 -20.25 -23.81 9.93
C ASP A 33 -19.66 -23.05 8.72
N GLY A 34 -18.33 -22.97 8.59
CA GLY A 34 -17.64 -22.15 7.58
C GLY A 34 -17.67 -20.64 7.89
N LEU A 35 -16.69 -19.90 7.37
CA LEU A 35 -16.69 -18.43 7.44
C LEU A 35 -17.53 -17.88 6.29
N ALA A 36 -18.60 -17.16 6.61
CA ALA A 36 -19.28 -16.31 5.63
C ALA A 36 -18.55 -14.96 5.54
N PRO A 37 -18.49 -14.30 4.36
CA PRO A 37 -17.83 -13.00 4.19
C PRO A 37 -18.31 -11.93 5.18
N GLU A 38 -19.57 -11.99 5.58
CA GLU A 38 -20.18 -11.07 6.56
C GLU A 38 -19.74 -11.28 8.03
N GLY A 39 -19.05 -12.38 8.34
CA GLY A 39 -18.58 -12.74 9.69
C GLY A 39 -19.69 -13.08 10.68
N LYS A 40 -19.44 -14.04 11.57
CA LYS A 40 -20.37 -14.44 12.65
C LYS A 40 -19.79 -14.19 14.05
N PHE A 41 -18.47 -14.19 14.21
CA PHE A 41 -17.83 -14.09 15.52
C PHE A 41 -18.11 -12.74 16.20
N TRP A 42 -18.06 -11.63 15.45
CA TRP A 42 -18.30 -10.30 16.01
C TRP A 42 -19.72 -10.15 16.62
N ARG A 43 -20.71 -10.93 16.17
CA ARG A 43 -22.08 -10.91 16.71
C ARG A 43 -22.18 -11.44 18.14
N MET A 44 -21.15 -12.14 18.63
CA MET A 44 -21.09 -12.62 20.02
C MET A 44 -20.88 -11.50 21.03
N VAL A 45 -20.54 -10.28 20.60
CA VAL A 45 -20.42 -9.13 21.50
C VAL A 45 -21.78 -8.78 22.10
N GLN A 46 -22.87 -8.85 21.33
CA GLN A 46 -24.20 -8.51 21.85
C GLN A 46 -24.66 -9.45 22.98
N PRO A 47 -24.63 -10.79 22.83
CA PRO A 47 -24.91 -11.71 23.94
C PRO A 47 -24.03 -11.48 25.18
N LEU A 48 -22.76 -11.10 24.98
CA LEU A 48 -21.85 -10.78 26.09
C LEU A 48 -22.30 -9.52 26.84
N VAL A 49 -22.72 -8.48 26.11
CA VAL A 49 -23.26 -7.25 26.70
C VAL A 49 -24.56 -7.53 27.43
N GLU A 50 -25.44 -8.37 26.89
CA GLU A 50 -26.69 -8.76 27.56
C GLU A 50 -26.42 -9.54 28.86
N ALA A 51 -25.41 -10.40 28.88
CA ALA A 51 -25.07 -11.22 30.06
C ALA A 51 -24.30 -10.45 31.15
N MET A 52 -23.46 -9.48 30.77
CA MET A 52 -22.49 -8.84 31.68
C MET A 52 -22.60 -7.32 31.77
N GLY A 53 -23.38 -6.67 30.91
CA GLY A 53 -23.41 -5.21 30.76
C GLY A 53 -23.92 -4.46 31.99
N GLU A 54 -24.73 -5.10 32.84
CA GLU A 54 -25.16 -4.50 34.11
C GLU A 54 -24.00 -4.35 35.10
N ALA A 55 -23.11 -5.35 35.17
CA ALA A 55 -21.93 -5.31 36.03
C ALA A 55 -20.76 -4.52 35.42
N TYR A 56 -20.71 -4.42 34.08
CA TYR A 56 -19.65 -3.75 33.32
C TYR A 56 -20.25 -2.81 32.26
N PRO A 57 -20.76 -1.62 32.64
CA PRO A 57 -21.42 -0.68 31.74
C PRO A 57 -20.55 -0.23 30.56
N GLU A 58 -19.22 -0.24 30.72
CA GLU A 58 -18.25 0.06 29.69
C GLU A 58 -18.32 -0.89 28.48
N LEU A 59 -18.81 -2.13 28.67
CA LEU A 59 -19.03 -3.08 27.58
C LEU A 59 -20.10 -2.56 26.60
N ALA A 60 -21.22 -2.06 27.14
CA ALA A 60 -22.29 -1.47 26.35
C ALA A 60 -21.84 -0.16 25.68
N ALA A 61 -21.14 0.69 26.44
CA ALA A 61 -20.65 1.97 25.93
C ALA A 61 -19.71 1.83 24.73
N LYS A 62 -18.87 0.77 24.70
CA LYS A 62 -17.90 0.52 23.64
C LYS A 62 -18.26 -0.64 22.71
N GLN A 63 -19.50 -1.15 22.76
CA GLN A 63 -19.96 -2.30 21.98
C GLN A 63 -19.67 -2.13 20.48
N LYS A 64 -20.12 -1.02 19.88
CA LYS A 64 -19.94 -0.77 18.43
C LYS A 64 -18.47 -0.80 17.99
N LEU A 65 -17.58 -0.22 18.80
CA LEU A 65 -16.15 -0.20 18.52
C LEU A 65 -15.58 -1.62 18.51
N VAL A 66 -15.92 -2.43 19.52
CA VAL A 66 -15.46 -3.82 19.62
C VAL A 66 -16.02 -4.65 18.47
N GLU A 67 -17.31 -4.51 18.15
CA GLU A 67 -17.94 -5.20 17.02
C GLU A 67 -17.24 -4.88 15.70
N GLN A 68 -16.97 -3.60 15.43
CA GLN A 68 -16.26 -3.18 14.21
C GLN A 68 -14.82 -3.72 14.17
N ALA A 69 -14.08 -3.67 15.28
CA ALA A 69 -12.73 -4.20 15.36
C ALA A 69 -12.69 -5.73 15.13
N LEU A 70 -13.63 -6.47 15.72
CA LEU A 70 -13.76 -7.91 15.51
C LEU A 70 -14.18 -8.23 14.08
N LYS A 71 -15.13 -7.47 13.51
CA LYS A 71 -15.61 -7.66 12.14
C LYS A 71 -14.50 -7.41 11.11
N GLY A 72 -13.69 -6.36 11.32
CA GLY A 72 -12.53 -6.07 10.48
C GLY A 72 -11.48 -7.17 10.54
N GLU A 73 -11.12 -7.64 11.73
CA GLU A 73 -10.16 -8.73 11.89
C GLU A 73 -10.71 -10.07 11.37
N GLU A 74 -12.01 -10.33 11.50
CA GLU A 74 -12.67 -11.52 10.95
C GLU A 74 -12.64 -11.52 9.42
N ALA A 75 -12.99 -10.40 8.77
CA ALA A 75 -12.92 -10.28 7.32
C ALA A 75 -11.47 -10.41 6.79
N ALA A 76 -10.51 -9.75 7.44
CA ALA A 76 -9.10 -9.82 7.07
C ALA A 76 -8.55 -11.25 7.24
N PHE A 77 -8.88 -11.90 8.35
CA PHE A 77 -8.41 -13.25 8.62
C PHE A 77 -9.05 -14.28 7.68
N ALA A 78 -10.34 -14.14 7.37
CA ALA A 78 -11.04 -15.02 6.41
C ALA A 78 -10.35 -15.04 5.04
N GLN A 79 -9.94 -13.87 4.53
CA GLN A 79 -9.20 -13.78 3.25
C GLN A 79 -7.85 -14.50 3.30
N THR A 80 -7.15 -14.44 4.44
CA THR A 80 -5.83 -15.06 4.60
C THR A 80 -5.88 -16.54 4.98
N LEU A 81 -6.95 -16.98 5.67
CA LEU A 81 -7.05 -18.32 6.24
C LEU A 81 -7.14 -19.37 5.14
N ASP A 82 -7.96 -19.18 4.11
CA ASP A 82 -8.09 -20.17 3.03
C ASP A 82 -6.76 -20.37 2.28
N ALA A 83 -6.06 -19.27 1.97
CA ALA A 83 -4.74 -19.32 1.34
C ALA A 83 -3.68 -19.95 2.25
N GLY A 84 -3.68 -19.59 3.54
CA GLY A 84 -2.76 -20.13 4.53
C GLY A 84 -3.00 -21.62 4.82
N MET A 85 -4.26 -22.07 4.80
CA MET A 85 -4.63 -23.47 4.98
C MET A 85 -4.24 -24.32 3.77
N ALA A 86 -4.55 -23.86 2.55
CA ALA A 86 -4.12 -24.52 1.32
C ALA A 86 -2.58 -24.64 1.30
N ARG A 87 -1.86 -23.60 1.71
CA ARG A 87 -0.40 -23.61 1.74
C ARG A 87 0.17 -24.52 2.83
N LEU A 88 -0.48 -24.58 4.00
CA LEU A 88 -0.10 -25.51 5.05
C LEU A 88 -0.22 -26.96 4.56
N GLU A 89 -1.32 -27.29 3.87
CA GLU A 89 -1.54 -28.62 3.27
C GLU A 89 -0.49 -28.95 2.20
N ASP A 90 -0.14 -28.00 1.32
CA ASP A 90 0.96 -28.17 0.36
C ASP A 90 2.28 -28.52 1.05
N TYR A 91 2.64 -27.80 2.13
CA TYR A 91 3.88 -28.05 2.86
C TYR A 91 3.89 -29.41 3.54
N LEU A 92 2.77 -29.81 4.13
CA LEU A 92 2.62 -31.12 4.75
C LEU A 92 2.71 -32.24 3.71
N ALA A 93 2.07 -32.09 2.54
CA ALA A 93 2.16 -33.05 1.45
C ALA A 93 3.58 -33.20 0.91
N ALA A 94 4.30 -32.07 0.75
CA ALA A 94 5.67 -32.07 0.24
C ALA A 94 6.73 -32.56 1.25
N SER A 95 6.45 -32.43 2.56
CA SER A 95 7.44 -32.62 3.63
C SER A 95 7.13 -33.81 4.54
N GLY A 96 6.36 -34.79 4.06
CA GLY A 96 6.04 -36.01 4.82
C GLY A 96 5.29 -35.72 6.13
N ASN A 97 4.32 -34.81 6.08
CA ASN A 97 3.52 -34.33 7.21
C ASN A 97 4.31 -33.57 8.30
N ARG A 98 5.49 -33.04 7.98
CA ARG A 98 6.28 -32.23 8.92
C ARG A 98 6.55 -30.80 8.43
N ILE A 99 6.28 -29.81 9.27
CA ILE A 99 6.53 -28.39 8.96
C ILE A 99 7.90 -27.93 9.47
N ARG A 100 8.73 -27.39 8.58
CA ARG A 100 10.06 -26.80 8.89
C ARG A 100 9.95 -25.36 9.41
N GLY A 101 11.04 -24.82 9.97
CA GLY A 101 11.03 -23.49 10.59
C GLY A 101 10.87 -22.35 9.59
N ASP A 102 11.46 -22.48 8.39
CA ASP A 102 11.28 -21.55 7.28
C ASP A 102 9.83 -21.51 6.75
N GLN A 103 9.19 -22.68 6.66
CA GLN A 103 7.78 -22.82 6.28
C GLN A 103 6.86 -22.24 7.35
N LEU A 104 7.13 -22.49 8.63
CA LEU A 104 6.40 -21.90 9.76
C LEU A 104 6.53 -20.38 9.75
N PHE A 105 7.74 -19.86 9.48
CA PHE A 105 7.99 -18.43 9.33
C PHE A 105 7.19 -17.84 8.17
N GLN A 106 7.19 -18.49 7.01
CA GLN A 106 6.45 -17.98 5.85
C GLN A 106 4.93 -18.03 6.05
N LEU A 107 4.40 -19.10 6.64
CA LEU A 107 2.98 -19.19 7.00
C LEU A 107 2.56 -18.06 7.94
N HIS A 108 3.43 -17.68 8.88
CA HIS A 108 3.20 -16.57 9.79
C HIS A 108 3.35 -15.20 9.12
N ASP A 109 4.50 -14.94 8.50
CA ASP A 109 4.89 -13.63 8.00
C ASP A 109 4.18 -13.26 6.69
N THR A 110 4.09 -14.21 5.75
CA THR A 110 3.51 -13.96 4.42
C THR A 110 2.01 -14.20 4.40
N TYR A 111 1.55 -15.26 5.06
CA TYR A 111 0.14 -15.69 4.99
C TYR A 111 -0.66 -15.37 6.25
N GLY A 112 -0.04 -14.76 7.27
CA GLY A 112 -0.74 -14.28 8.46
C GLY A 112 -1.27 -15.38 9.38
N CYS A 113 -0.84 -16.64 9.23
CA CYS A 113 -1.23 -17.74 10.11
C CYS A 113 -0.40 -17.72 11.40
N PRO A 114 -0.97 -17.42 12.58
CA PRO A 114 -0.19 -17.38 13.82
C PRO A 114 0.48 -18.75 14.13
N PRO A 115 1.72 -18.79 14.65
CA PRO A 115 2.42 -20.05 14.91
C PRO A 115 1.67 -20.98 15.88
N ASP A 116 0.93 -20.41 16.82
CA ASP A 116 0.10 -21.16 17.75
C ASP A 116 -1.15 -21.74 17.09
N LEU A 117 -1.70 -21.07 16.08
CA LEU A 117 -2.77 -21.62 15.25
C LEU A 117 -2.29 -22.86 14.52
N ILE A 118 -1.09 -22.76 13.92
CA ILE A 118 -0.44 -23.86 13.21
C ILE A 118 -0.15 -25.01 14.20
N ALA A 119 0.39 -24.70 15.38
CA ALA A 119 0.64 -25.71 16.41
C ALA A 119 -0.64 -26.42 16.88
N ASP A 120 -1.76 -25.69 17.03
CA ASP A 120 -3.05 -26.30 17.37
C ASP A 120 -3.60 -27.17 16.21
N LEU A 121 -3.41 -26.78 14.95
CA LEU A 121 -3.79 -27.58 13.77
C LEU A 121 -2.99 -28.88 13.67
N LEU A 122 -1.68 -28.81 13.88
CA LEU A 122 -0.81 -29.98 13.88
C LEU A 122 -1.20 -30.94 15.01
N ARG A 123 -1.50 -30.43 16.21
CA ARG A 123 -1.89 -31.26 17.37
C ARG A 123 -3.21 -31.99 17.15
N GLU A 124 -4.19 -31.33 16.54
CA GLU A 124 -5.49 -31.93 16.26
C GLU A 124 -5.45 -32.97 15.14
N ASN A 125 -4.50 -32.85 14.21
CA ASN A 125 -4.30 -33.80 13.11
C ASN A 125 -3.09 -34.70 13.38
N ALA A 126 -2.69 -34.86 14.65
CA ALA A 126 -1.56 -35.70 15.03
C ALA A 126 -1.80 -37.18 14.66
N ASP A 127 -3.06 -37.59 14.59
CA ASP A 127 -3.51 -38.89 14.07
C ASP A 127 -3.16 -39.09 12.58
N LYS A 128 -3.07 -38.01 11.79
CA LYS A 128 -2.60 -38.00 10.40
C LYS A 128 -1.07 -37.90 10.28
N GLY A 129 -0.35 -37.92 11.41
CA GLY A 129 1.10 -37.78 11.46
C GLY A 129 1.61 -36.35 11.28
N TRP A 130 0.74 -35.34 11.44
CA TRP A 130 1.13 -33.94 11.31
C TRP A 130 1.96 -33.48 12.52
N ALA A 131 3.14 -32.91 12.27
CA ALA A 131 4.02 -32.43 13.32
C ALA A 131 4.90 -31.26 12.86
N LEU A 132 5.54 -30.58 13.81
CA LEU A 132 6.69 -29.74 13.50
C LEU A 132 7.91 -30.64 13.25
N ALA A 133 8.78 -30.22 12.35
CA ALA A 133 10.11 -30.80 12.20
C ALA A 133 10.97 -30.47 13.43
N ASP A 134 11.93 -31.33 13.72
CA ASP A 134 12.85 -31.13 14.85
C ASP A 134 13.65 -29.84 14.62
N GLY A 135 13.69 -28.96 15.61
CA GLY A 135 14.38 -27.67 15.51
C GLY A 135 13.61 -26.54 14.78
N ALA A 136 12.41 -26.81 14.25
CA ALA A 136 11.64 -25.81 13.49
C ALA A 136 11.34 -24.52 14.28
N LEU A 137 11.09 -24.61 15.60
CA LEU A 137 10.85 -23.43 16.45
C LEU A 137 12.10 -22.56 16.60
N ALA A 138 13.28 -23.16 16.74
CA ALA A 138 14.53 -22.42 16.88
C ALA A 138 14.93 -21.72 15.57
N GLU A 139 14.71 -22.40 14.43
CA GLU A 139 14.90 -21.80 13.10
C GLU A 139 13.90 -20.65 12.85
N TYR A 140 12.63 -20.82 13.23
CA TYR A 140 11.61 -19.77 13.17
C TYR A 140 12.01 -18.53 14.00
N GLU A 141 12.44 -18.71 15.26
CA GLU A 141 12.88 -17.61 16.12
C GLU A 141 14.07 -16.86 15.52
N THR A 142 15.03 -17.59 14.95
CA THR A 142 16.20 -17.01 14.27
C THR A 142 15.77 -16.12 13.09
N LEU A 143 14.82 -16.57 12.27
CA LEU A 143 14.30 -15.81 11.12
C LEU A 143 13.52 -14.55 11.55
N MET A 144 12.75 -14.65 12.65
CA MET A 144 12.05 -13.50 13.24
C MET A 144 13.03 -12.44 13.76
N ASP A 145 14.13 -12.85 14.40
CA ASP A 145 15.14 -11.91 14.90
C ASP A 145 15.89 -11.23 13.73
N GLN A 146 16.24 -11.98 12.69
CA GLN A 146 16.83 -11.39 11.47
C GLN A 146 15.90 -10.39 10.76
N GLN A 147 14.59 -10.59 10.82
CA GLN A 147 13.62 -9.62 10.30
C GLN A 147 13.59 -8.35 11.15
N ARG A 148 13.59 -8.48 12.49
CA ARG A 148 13.64 -7.35 13.42
C ARG A 148 14.90 -6.51 13.26
N ASP A 149 16.04 -7.16 13.08
CA ASP A 149 17.32 -6.46 12.90
C ASP A 149 17.40 -5.72 11.57
N ARG A 150 16.84 -6.28 10.49
CA ARG A 150 16.69 -5.58 9.20
C ARG A 150 15.80 -4.34 9.32
N ALA A 151 14.70 -4.42 10.06
CA ALA A 151 13.82 -3.27 10.32
C ALA A 151 14.52 -2.16 11.12
N ARG A 152 15.40 -2.52 12.07
CA ARG A 152 16.21 -1.56 12.86
C ARG A 152 17.34 -0.92 12.04
N ALA A 153 17.95 -1.66 11.11
CA ALA A 153 19.05 -1.17 10.29
C ALA A 153 18.64 -0.07 9.28
N ALA A 154 17.37 -0.01 8.90
CA ALA A 154 16.83 0.99 7.97
C ALA A 154 16.68 2.41 8.58
N SER A 155 16.92 2.60 9.88
CA SER A 155 16.75 3.88 10.61
C SER A 155 18.04 4.67 10.85
N LYS A 156 19.15 4.28 10.18
CA LYS A 156 20.51 4.63 10.61
C LYS A 156 21.03 6.04 10.30
N PHE A 157 20.25 6.95 9.71
CA PHE A 157 20.78 8.29 9.36
C PHE A 157 20.40 9.42 10.34
N ALA A 158 19.43 9.23 11.25
CA ALA A 158 18.99 10.30 12.16
C ALA A 158 19.65 10.31 13.55
N GLY A 159 20.50 9.32 13.89
CA GLY A 159 20.89 9.06 15.30
C GLY A 159 22.39 8.86 15.58
N GLY A 160 23.30 9.29 14.71
CA GLY A 160 24.72 8.91 14.79
C GLY A 160 25.61 9.71 15.74
N VAL A 161 25.22 10.93 16.12
CA VAL A 161 26.09 11.81 16.93
C VAL A 161 25.75 11.64 18.42
N VAL A 162 26.59 10.88 19.12
CA VAL A 162 26.55 10.77 20.58
C VAL A 162 27.57 11.71 21.19
N LEU A 163 27.14 12.62 22.06
CA LEU A 163 28.05 13.49 22.81
C LEU A 163 28.81 12.64 23.85
N PRO A 164 30.13 12.79 23.99
CA PRO A 164 30.89 12.16 25.06
C PRO A 164 30.34 12.55 26.45
N ALA A 165 30.26 11.59 27.37
CA ALA A 165 29.70 11.81 28.71
C ALA A 165 30.42 12.93 29.50
N GLU A 166 31.73 13.05 29.32
CA GLU A 166 32.56 14.10 29.91
C GLU A 166 32.11 15.50 29.44
N LEU A 167 31.80 15.66 28.15
CA LEU A 167 31.31 16.92 27.59
C LEU A 167 29.93 17.26 28.13
N VAL A 168 29.03 16.28 28.25
CA VAL A 168 27.68 16.45 28.81
C VAL A 168 27.75 16.91 30.27
N SER A 169 28.64 16.33 31.07
CA SER A 169 28.76 16.65 32.50
C SER A 169 29.27 18.07 32.80
N GLY A 170 30.01 18.68 31.86
CA GLY A 170 30.60 20.02 32.02
C GLY A 170 29.77 21.17 31.45
N LEU A 171 28.64 20.88 30.77
CA LEU A 171 27.83 21.90 30.08
C LEU A 171 26.45 22.05 30.73
N LYS A 172 25.92 23.27 30.69
CA LYS A 172 24.51 23.54 31.05
C LYS A 172 23.59 23.25 29.86
N PRO A 173 22.34 22.80 30.08
CA PRO A 173 21.34 22.68 29.03
C PRO A 173 21.23 23.95 28.18
N THR A 174 20.98 23.79 26.88
CA THR A 174 20.80 24.92 25.97
C THR A 174 19.52 25.69 26.32
N ASP A 175 19.62 27.00 26.40
CA ASP A 175 18.47 27.91 26.51
C ASP A 175 17.81 28.09 25.15
N PHE A 176 16.58 27.58 24.99
CA PHE A 176 15.87 27.62 23.72
C PHE A 176 14.95 28.86 23.65
N GLN A 177 15.22 29.74 22.69
CA GLN A 177 14.48 31.00 22.47
C GLN A 177 13.58 30.95 21.23
N GLY A 178 13.53 29.81 20.54
CA GLY A 178 12.90 29.68 19.24
C GLY A 178 11.37 29.67 19.22
N TYR A 179 10.73 29.75 20.39
CA TYR A 179 9.28 29.95 20.48
C TYR A 179 8.89 31.38 20.11
N ASP A 180 9.72 32.37 20.46
CA ASP A 180 9.40 33.80 20.33
C ASP A 180 10.24 34.49 19.25
N ALA A 181 11.39 33.91 18.87
CA ALA A 181 12.34 34.53 17.95
C ALA A 181 12.93 33.54 16.93
N LEU A 182 13.22 34.04 15.73
CA LEU A 182 13.98 33.31 14.69
C LEU A 182 15.46 33.69 14.65
N GLU A 183 15.82 34.73 15.41
CA GLU A 183 17.14 35.35 15.41
C GLU A 183 17.60 35.55 16.85
N ALA A 184 18.85 35.19 17.15
CA ALA A 184 19.49 35.52 18.41
C ALA A 184 20.95 35.94 18.18
N ASP A 185 21.39 37.01 18.83
CA ASP A 185 22.76 37.51 18.71
C ASP A 185 23.58 37.21 19.96
N GLY A 186 24.90 37.07 19.76
CA GLY A 186 25.83 36.88 20.86
C GLY A 186 25.81 35.47 21.47
N CYS A 187 25.18 34.50 20.83
CA CYS A 187 25.17 33.09 21.22
C CYS A 187 26.61 32.57 21.34
N ARG A 188 26.99 32.02 22.48
CA ARG A 188 28.34 31.53 22.73
C ARG A 188 28.48 30.07 22.29
N VAL A 189 29.53 29.78 21.52
CA VAL A 189 29.91 28.42 21.15
C VAL A 189 30.44 27.68 22.38
N LEU A 190 29.67 26.71 22.87
CA LEU A 190 30.04 25.87 24.01
C LEU A 190 30.94 24.71 23.61
N ALA A 191 30.66 24.09 22.46
CA ALA A 191 31.44 22.97 21.95
C ALA A 191 31.30 22.84 20.44
N LEU A 192 32.33 22.27 19.82
CA LEU A 192 32.37 21.88 18.42
C LEU A 192 32.66 20.39 18.38
N VAL A 193 31.88 19.62 17.62
CA VAL A 193 32.06 18.17 17.49
C VAL A 193 32.22 17.83 16.02
N ARG A 194 33.38 17.28 15.65
CA ARG A 194 33.69 16.81 14.29
C ARG A 194 33.94 15.31 14.34
N GLU A 195 33.27 14.53 13.48
CA GLU A 195 33.37 13.06 13.46
C GLU A 195 33.14 12.41 14.84
N GLY A 196 32.19 12.96 15.62
CA GLY A 196 31.86 12.49 16.97
C GLY A 196 32.88 12.86 18.05
N LYS A 197 33.94 13.61 17.74
CA LYS A 197 34.97 14.03 18.70
C LYS A 197 34.92 15.55 18.95
N PRO A 198 35.04 16.00 20.21
CA PRO A 198 35.17 17.42 20.52
C PRO A 198 36.46 18.00 19.91
N VAL A 199 36.35 19.18 19.31
CA VAL A 199 37.47 19.94 18.75
C VAL A 199 37.44 21.38 19.28
N GLU A 200 38.58 22.04 19.35
CA GLU A 200 38.64 23.46 19.76
C GLU A 200 38.21 24.42 18.64
N GLU A 201 38.27 23.96 17.38
CA GLU A 201 38.02 24.78 16.21
C GLU A 201 37.68 23.96 14.97
N ILE A 202 36.99 24.62 14.03
CA ILE A 202 36.68 24.11 12.69
C ILE A 202 37.02 25.17 11.64
N SER A 203 37.36 24.75 10.42
CA SER A 203 37.72 25.62 9.30
C SER A 203 36.80 25.42 8.09
N ALA A 204 36.78 26.39 7.17
CA ALA A 204 35.97 26.29 5.96
C ALA A 204 36.17 24.94 5.24
N GLY A 205 35.07 24.26 4.93
CA GLY A 205 35.03 22.91 4.38
C GLY A 205 34.64 21.84 5.40
N ASP A 206 34.85 22.08 6.70
CA ASP A 206 34.56 21.11 7.75
C ASP A 206 33.04 20.94 7.99
N GLU A 207 32.62 19.70 8.17
CA GLU A 207 31.31 19.34 8.72
C GLU A 207 31.41 19.10 10.22
N ALA A 208 30.48 19.65 10.99
CA ALA A 208 30.51 19.57 12.43
C ALA A 208 29.12 19.71 13.05
N VAL A 209 29.04 19.45 14.35
CA VAL A 209 27.92 19.85 15.20
C VAL A 209 28.39 20.95 16.14
N VAL A 210 27.70 22.09 16.09
CA VAL A 210 27.97 23.25 16.96
C VAL A 210 26.97 23.25 18.11
N LEU A 211 27.45 23.36 19.35
CA LEU A 211 26.61 23.56 20.52
C LEU A 211 26.70 25.01 20.98
N LEU A 212 25.54 25.63 21.21
CA LEU A 212 25.41 26.99 21.72
C LEU A 212 24.83 26.99 23.13
N ASP A 213 25.10 28.06 23.89
CA ASP A 213 24.47 28.31 25.19
C ASP A 213 22.99 28.67 25.05
N THR A 214 22.67 29.48 24.05
CA THR A 214 21.30 29.85 23.68
C THR A 214 21.10 29.76 22.16
N THR A 215 19.90 29.38 21.72
CA THR A 215 19.59 29.28 20.28
C THR A 215 18.10 29.46 19.97
N PRO A 216 17.76 30.08 18.82
CA PRO A 216 16.40 30.08 18.27
C PRO A 216 16.08 28.80 17.48
N PHE A 217 17.05 27.92 17.21
CA PHE A 217 16.86 26.71 16.40
C PHE A 217 16.17 25.61 17.22
N TYR A 218 15.00 25.17 16.76
CA TYR A 218 14.27 24.05 17.31
C TYR A 218 14.98 22.75 16.94
N ALA A 219 15.25 21.92 17.94
CA ALA A 219 15.85 20.61 17.75
C ALA A 219 14.76 19.57 17.48
N GLU A 220 15.02 18.66 16.54
CA GLU A 220 14.10 17.59 16.15
C GLU A 220 13.51 16.87 17.37
N SER A 221 12.18 16.93 17.51
CA SER A 221 11.44 16.32 18.62
C SER A 221 9.93 16.33 18.35
N GLY A 222 9.21 15.33 18.88
CA GLY A 222 7.74 15.24 18.76
C GLY A 222 7.24 15.05 17.32
N GLY A 223 8.09 14.57 16.42
CA GLY A 223 7.81 14.46 14.99
C GLY A 223 8.13 15.72 14.17
N GLN A 224 8.35 16.88 14.81
CA GLN A 224 8.83 18.08 14.14
C GLN A 224 10.32 17.96 13.79
N VAL A 225 10.66 18.15 12.51
CA VAL A 225 12.05 18.17 12.03
C VAL A 225 12.83 19.36 12.59
N GLY A 226 14.14 19.20 12.74
CA GLY A 226 15.03 20.27 13.17
C GLY A 226 15.05 21.46 12.21
N ASP A 227 15.40 22.62 12.76
CA ASP A 227 15.59 23.82 11.95
C ASP A 227 16.89 23.83 11.18
N THR A 228 16.84 24.60 10.08
CA THR A 228 17.99 24.93 9.24
C THR A 228 18.20 26.44 9.24
N GLY A 229 19.38 26.88 8.83
CA GLY A 229 19.70 28.30 8.84
C GLY A 229 21.20 28.56 8.87
N LEU A 230 21.60 29.67 9.50
CA LEU A 230 22.97 30.16 9.51
C LEU A 230 23.43 30.50 10.93
N LEU A 231 24.69 30.18 11.23
CA LEU A 231 25.45 30.81 12.30
C LEU A 231 26.52 31.69 11.67
N LEU A 232 26.53 32.97 12.07
CA LEU A 232 27.42 33.99 11.53
C LEU A 232 28.25 34.58 12.67
N ASP A 233 29.57 34.63 12.54
CA ASP A 233 30.41 35.36 13.50
C ASP A 233 30.71 36.79 12.99
N ALA A 234 31.28 37.63 13.86
CA ALA A 234 31.68 38.98 13.49
C ALA A 234 32.94 39.04 12.58
N ASN A 235 33.68 37.94 12.45
CA ASN A 235 34.92 37.84 11.68
C ASN A 235 34.72 37.27 10.27
N GLY A 236 33.47 37.02 9.85
CA GLY A 236 33.11 36.50 8.53
C GLY A 236 33.03 34.97 8.42
N ALA A 237 33.09 34.24 9.54
CA ALA A 237 32.76 32.83 9.60
C ALA A 237 31.26 32.64 9.33
N ARG A 238 30.96 31.72 8.41
CA ARG A 238 29.61 31.36 8.01
C ARG A 238 29.44 29.86 8.09
N PHE A 239 28.61 29.42 9.02
CA PHE A 239 28.25 28.02 9.21
C PHE A 239 26.81 27.80 8.75
N GLU A 240 26.64 26.91 7.78
CA GLU A 240 25.31 26.53 7.27
C GLU A 240 24.79 25.35 8.07
N VAL A 241 23.73 25.59 8.83
CA VAL A 241 23.05 24.57 9.63
C VAL A 241 22.08 23.83 8.71
N GLY A 242 22.39 22.56 8.44
CA GLY A 242 21.55 21.67 7.65
C GLY A 242 20.50 20.92 8.46
N ASP A 243 20.71 20.79 9.77
CA ASP A 243 19.76 20.18 10.71
C ASP A 243 20.07 20.59 12.16
N THR A 244 19.05 20.53 13.03
CA THR A 244 19.20 20.78 14.47
C THR A 244 18.71 19.57 15.26
N LEU A 245 19.61 18.96 16.02
CA LEU A 245 19.41 17.67 16.68
C LEU A 245 19.23 17.83 18.19
N LYS A 246 18.36 17.02 18.78
CA LYS A 246 18.25 16.94 20.25
C LYS A 246 19.28 15.96 20.79
N LEU A 247 20.31 16.47 21.46
CA LEU A 247 21.42 15.68 21.99
C LEU A 247 21.34 15.55 23.51
N ALA A 248 21.55 14.33 24.02
CA ALA A 248 21.47 13.99 25.45
C ALA A 248 20.21 14.57 26.16
N GLY A 249 19.09 14.63 25.43
CA GLY A 249 17.78 15.10 25.92
C GLY A 249 17.65 16.61 26.18
N SER A 250 18.74 17.38 26.18
CA SER A 250 18.75 18.75 26.69
C SER A 250 19.56 19.75 25.86
N PHE A 251 20.40 19.29 24.95
CA PHE A 251 21.22 20.15 24.09
C PHE A 251 20.65 20.24 22.68
N HIS A 252 20.79 21.42 22.07
CA HIS A 252 20.46 21.64 20.67
C HIS A 252 21.77 21.65 19.87
N GLY A 253 21.99 20.60 19.08
CA GLY A 253 23.18 20.44 18.25
C GLY A 253 22.91 20.91 16.83
N HIS A 254 23.62 21.93 16.37
CA HIS A 254 23.48 22.50 15.03
C HIS A 254 24.41 21.73 14.09
N ALA A 255 23.87 20.75 13.37
CA ALA A 255 24.61 19.92 12.42
C ALA A 255 24.70 20.63 11.06
N GLY A 256 25.91 20.74 10.52
CA GLY A 256 26.10 21.53 9.31
C GLY A 256 27.54 21.62 8.86
N LYS A 257 27.80 22.61 7.99
CA LYS A 257 29.10 22.81 7.35
C LYS A 257 29.57 24.24 7.50
N LEU A 258 30.83 24.43 7.86
CA LEU A 258 31.45 25.75 7.80
C LEU A 258 31.82 26.07 6.35
N VAL A 259 31.16 27.04 5.72
CA VAL A 259 31.40 27.39 4.31
C VAL A 259 32.45 28.48 4.14
N ALA A 260 32.64 29.31 5.16
CA ALA A 260 33.65 30.36 5.16
C ALA A 260 34.21 30.61 6.57
N GLY A 261 35.46 31.05 6.64
CA GLY A 261 36.14 31.44 7.89
C GLY A 261 36.60 30.27 8.75
N ARG A 262 36.72 30.54 10.05
CA ARG A 262 37.10 29.60 11.12
C ARG A 262 36.21 29.90 12.32
N LEU A 263 35.74 28.88 13.01
CA LEU A 263 34.93 29.01 14.21
C LEU A 263 35.61 28.28 15.36
N LYS A 264 35.73 28.92 16.52
CA LYS A 264 36.36 28.36 17.71
C LYS A 264 35.40 28.26 18.89
N ARG A 265 35.69 27.33 19.79
CA ARG A 265 35.00 27.25 21.08
C ARG A 265 35.17 28.56 21.85
N GLY A 266 34.08 29.05 22.42
CA GLY A 266 34.02 30.28 23.20
C GLY A 266 33.74 31.56 22.40
N GLU A 267 33.78 31.50 21.07
CA GLU A 267 33.40 32.62 20.21
C GLU A 267 31.88 32.86 20.26
N ARG A 268 31.47 34.06 19.80
CA ARG A 268 30.08 34.47 19.74
C ARG A 268 29.60 34.51 18.31
N VAL A 269 28.41 33.96 18.08
CA VAL A 269 27.76 33.94 16.79
C VAL A 269 26.36 34.54 16.87
N SER A 270 25.91 35.00 15.73
CA SER A 270 24.55 35.37 15.39
C SER A 270 23.87 34.14 14.80
N ALA A 271 22.84 33.63 15.47
CA ALA A 271 22.07 32.47 15.05
C ALA A 271 20.81 32.95 14.32
N ARG A 272 20.58 32.46 13.09
CA ARG A 272 19.51 32.89 12.19
C ARG A 272 18.82 31.68 11.56
N VAL A 273 17.57 31.42 11.94
CA VAL A 273 16.75 30.32 11.40
C VAL A 273 16.19 30.69 10.02
N ASP A 274 16.06 29.71 9.12
CA ASP A 274 15.28 29.86 7.90
C ASP A 274 13.79 30.03 8.24
N GLY A 275 13.33 31.29 8.26
CA GLY A 275 11.97 31.64 8.64
C GLY A 275 10.89 31.10 7.70
N VAL A 276 11.17 30.98 6.40
CA VAL A 276 10.21 30.45 5.43
C VAL A 276 9.99 28.96 5.68
N ARG A 277 11.09 28.22 5.87
CA ARG A 277 11.02 26.79 6.19
C ARG A 277 10.37 26.57 7.55
N ARG A 278 10.75 27.35 8.58
CA ARG A 278 10.14 27.26 9.92
C ARG A 278 8.63 27.49 9.84
N GLN A 279 8.18 28.49 9.09
CA GLN A 279 6.75 28.78 8.99
C GLN A 279 6.00 27.60 8.39
N ALA A 280 6.48 27.00 7.30
CA ALA A 280 5.85 25.82 6.69
C ALA A 280 5.72 24.64 7.67
N ILE A 281 6.75 24.40 8.48
CA ILE A 281 6.74 23.39 9.56
C ILE A 281 5.70 23.75 10.63
N VAL A 282 5.65 25.01 11.06
CA VAL A 282 4.69 25.52 12.05
C VAL A 282 3.25 25.30 11.58
N LEU A 283 2.95 25.56 10.31
CA LEU A 283 1.62 25.34 9.73
C LEU A 283 1.25 23.84 9.76
N ASN A 284 2.18 22.99 9.29
CA ASN A 284 2.00 21.54 9.27
C ASN A 284 1.87 20.95 10.69
N HIS A 285 2.62 21.46 11.67
CA HIS A 285 2.54 21.02 13.06
C HIS A 285 1.17 21.33 13.64
N SER A 286 0.74 22.56 13.46
CA SER A 286 -0.53 23.06 13.99
C SER A 286 -1.71 22.28 13.39
N ALA A 287 -1.67 22.02 12.08
CA ALA A 287 -2.67 21.20 11.40
C ALA A 287 -2.66 19.73 11.86
N THR A 288 -1.52 19.20 12.31
CA THR A 288 -1.44 17.83 12.86
C THR A 288 -2.32 17.68 14.10
N HIS A 289 -2.36 18.68 14.99
CA HIS A 289 -3.22 18.67 16.17
C HIS A 289 -4.71 18.75 15.82
N LEU A 290 -5.07 19.57 14.82
CA LEU A 290 -6.44 19.63 14.31
C LEU A 290 -6.84 18.33 13.62
N LEU A 291 -5.95 17.73 12.83
CA LEU A 291 -6.17 16.43 12.20
C LEU A 291 -6.39 15.33 13.24
N HIS A 292 -5.58 15.28 14.29
CA HIS A 292 -5.72 14.29 15.35
C HIS A 292 -7.07 14.39 16.07
N ALA A 293 -7.47 15.60 16.46
CA ALA A 293 -8.79 15.84 17.05
C ALA A 293 -9.94 15.49 16.09
N ALA A 294 -9.80 15.81 14.79
CA ALA A 294 -10.78 15.47 13.77
C ALA A 294 -10.93 13.96 13.58
N LEU A 295 -9.82 13.22 13.53
CA LEU A 295 -9.82 11.75 13.45
C LEU A 295 -10.52 11.14 14.65
N ARG A 296 -10.24 11.63 15.87
CA ARG A 296 -10.90 11.15 17.09
C ARG A 296 -12.41 11.40 17.08
N LYS A 297 -12.85 12.56 16.58
CA LYS A 297 -14.29 12.88 16.47
C LYS A 297 -15.03 12.06 15.42
N VAL A 298 -14.39 11.73 14.30
CA VAL A 298 -15.03 10.97 13.20
C VAL A 298 -14.95 9.47 13.42
N LEU A 299 -13.77 8.97 13.77
CA LEU A 299 -13.51 7.54 13.86
C LEU A 299 -13.70 6.99 15.28
N GLY A 300 -13.46 7.81 16.31
CA GLY A 300 -13.60 7.43 17.72
C GLY A 300 -12.33 7.66 18.55
N GLU A 301 -12.49 7.59 19.88
CA GLU A 301 -11.43 7.89 20.85
C GLU A 301 -10.28 6.86 20.90
N HIS A 302 -10.42 5.72 20.21
CA HIS A 302 -9.34 4.74 20.07
C HIS A 302 -8.20 5.20 19.16
N VAL A 303 -8.46 6.22 18.33
CA VAL A 303 -7.43 6.86 17.52
C VAL A 303 -6.38 7.44 18.46
N THR A 304 -5.19 6.84 18.40
CA THR A 304 -4.01 7.23 19.18
C THR A 304 -2.81 7.31 18.25
N GLN A 305 -1.98 8.34 18.42
CA GLN A 305 -0.76 8.52 17.64
C GLN A 305 0.19 7.31 17.80
N LYS A 306 0.75 6.87 16.66
CA LYS A 306 1.78 5.83 16.55
C LYS A 306 3.06 6.35 15.90
N GLY A 307 2.99 7.49 15.22
CA GLY A 307 4.12 8.15 14.61
C GLY A 307 3.69 9.50 14.05
N SER A 308 4.63 10.45 14.01
CA SER A 308 4.40 11.75 13.40
C SER A 308 5.67 12.18 12.67
N LEU A 309 5.51 12.87 11.55
CA LEU A 309 6.55 13.64 10.87
C LEU A 309 5.91 14.95 10.44
N VAL A 310 6.54 16.05 10.83
CA VAL A 310 6.16 17.40 10.47
C VAL A 310 7.37 18.04 9.81
N ALA A 311 7.32 18.10 8.49
CA ALA A 311 8.36 18.61 7.60
C ALA A 311 7.83 19.85 6.85
N PRO A 312 8.68 20.67 6.20
CA PRO A 312 8.21 21.85 5.47
C PRO A 312 7.36 21.50 4.24
N ASP A 313 7.61 20.36 3.60
CA ASP A 313 6.91 19.90 2.40
C ASP A 313 5.59 19.18 2.73
N ARG A 314 5.50 18.51 3.90
CA ARG A 314 4.30 17.77 4.31
C ARG A 314 4.26 17.44 5.80
N LEU A 315 3.07 17.04 6.26
CA LEU A 315 2.90 16.28 7.49
C LEU A 315 2.50 14.84 7.20
N ARG A 316 2.87 13.94 8.10
CA ARG A 316 2.52 12.52 8.09
C ARG A 316 2.12 12.11 9.50
N PHE A 317 0.90 11.61 9.63
CA PHE A 317 0.34 11.21 10.91
C PHE A 317 -0.06 9.74 10.88
N ASP A 318 0.59 8.95 11.73
CA ASP A 318 0.32 7.53 11.90
C ASP A 318 -0.50 7.31 13.17
N PHE A 319 -1.60 6.57 13.07
CA PHE A 319 -2.53 6.38 14.18
C PHE A 319 -3.10 4.96 14.22
N ALA A 320 -3.50 4.54 15.43
CA ALA A 320 -4.16 3.27 15.64
C ALA A 320 -5.58 3.30 15.09
N HIS A 321 -5.85 2.49 14.07
CA HIS A 321 -7.18 2.30 13.52
C HIS A 321 -7.20 1.00 12.69
N PHE A 322 -8.29 0.23 12.81
CA PHE A 322 -8.33 -1.18 12.39
C PHE A 322 -8.84 -1.41 10.96
N GLN A 323 -9.36 -0.37 10.30
CA GLN A 323 -9.93 -0.46 8.95
C GLN A 323 -9.45 0.70 8.07
N ALA A 324 -9.61 0.59 6.76
CA ALA A 324 -9.42 1.73 5.86
C ALA A 324 -10.52 2.79 6.12
N ILE A 325 -10.15 4.06 6.06
CA ILE A 325 -11.07 5.18 6.18
C ILE A 325 -11.80 5.33 4.84
N THR A 326 -13.12 5.49 4.88
CA THR A 326 -13.88 5.65 3.64
C THR A 326 -13.64 7.02 2.99
N PRO A 327 -13.85 7.17 1.68
CA PRO A 327 -13.76 8.48 1.02
C PRO A 327 -14.62 9.56 1.68
N GLU A 328 -15.81 9.20 2.18
CA GLU A 328 -16.74 10.12 2.84
C GLU A 328 -16.22 10.54 4.23
N GLU A 329 -15.65 9.60 4.99
CA GLU A 329 -15.00 9.89 6.28
C GLU A 329 -13.79 10.80 6.08
N LEU A 330 -12.95 10.55 5.07
CA LEU A 330 -11.81 11.41 4.73
C LEU A 330 -12.25 12.82 4.35
N ALA A 331 -13.26 12.95 3.49
CA ALA A 331 -13.82 14.23 3.11
C ALA A 331 -14.37 14.98 4.34
N ARG A 332 -15.02 14.27 5.27
CA ARG A 332 -15.52 14.85 6.52
C ARG A 332 -14.38 15.32 7.44
N ILE A 333 -13.32 14.51 7.59
CA ILE A 333 -12.14 14.87 8.38
C ILE A 333 -11.49 16.14 7.82
N GLU A 334 -11.20 16.18 6.52
CA GLU A 334 -10.62 17.35 5.85
C GLU A 334 -11.51 18.58 6.00
N ALA A 335 -12.82 18.44 5.85
CA ALA A 335 -13.78 19.53 5.98
C ALA A 335 -13.82 20.09 7.41
N MET A 336 -13.75 19.23 8.44
CA MET A 336 -13.70 19.66 9.84
C MET A 336 -12.41 20.42 10.16
N VAL A 337 -11.24 19.88 9.75
CA VAL A 337 -9.95 20.58 9.96
C VAL A 337 -9.99 21.97 9.34
N ASN A 338 -10.45 22.09 8.10
CA ASN A 338 -10.58 23.39 7.44
C ASN A 338 -11.65 24.29 8.06
N ALA A 339 -12.68 23.75 8.71
CA ALA A 339 -13.65 24.54 9.46
C ALA A 339 -13.01 25.16 10.72
N GLU A 340 -12.20 24.41 11.45
CA GLU A 340 -11.46 24.91 12.62
C GLU A 340 -10.38 25.93 12.24
N ILE A 341 -9.73 25.74 11.09
CA ILE A 341 -8.82 26.75 10.51
C ILE A 341 -9.58 28.06 10.23
N ARG A 342 -10.72 27.99 9.54
CA ARG A 342 -11.55 29.19 9.27
C ARG A 342 -12.15 29.82 10.53
N GLY A 343 -12.34 29.03 11.58
CA GLY A 343 -12.75 29.53 12.90
C GLY A 343 -11.74 30.48 13.54
N ASN A 344 -10.47 30.41 13.11
CA ASN A 344 -9.39 31.30 13.51
C ASN A 344 -9.25 31.47 15.04
N ALA A 345 -9.35 30.37 15.78
CA ALA A 345 -9.16 30.37 17.22
C ALA A 345 -7.71 30.70 17.57
N GLU A 346 -7.50 31.38 18.70
CA GLU A 346 -6.17 31.58 19.26
C GLU A 346 -5.55 30.23 19.68
N ALA A 347 -4.25 30.10 19.45
CA ALA A 347 -3.45 28.97 19.90
C ALA A 347 -2.82 29.31 21.26
N GLU A 348 -3.52 28.95 22.33
CA GLU A 348 -3.14 29.26 23.70
C GLU A 348 -2.04 28.29 24.19
N ILE A 349 -1.01 28.84 24.82
CA ILE A 349 0.08 28.08 25.44
C ILE A 349 0.01 28.23 26.96
N HIS A 350 -0.01 27.09 27.64
CA HIS A 350 -0.01 27.05 29.10
C HIS A 350 1.14 26.18 29.63
N HIS A 351 1.74 26.62 30.75
CA HIS A 351 2.75 25.85 31.47
C HIS A 351 2.23 25.45 32.84
N MET A 352 1.94 24.17 33.01
CA MET A 352 1.24 23.67 34.19
C MET A 352 1.81 22.32 34.67
N GLY A 353 1.39 21.89 35.86
CA GLY A 353 1.74 20.57 36.37
C GLY A 353 1.07 19.46 35.54
N MET A 354 1.65 18.26 35.52
CA MET A 354 1.07 17.13 34.76
C MET A 354 -0.39 16.85 35.12
N GLN A 355 -0.73 16.80 36.41
CA GLN A 355 -2.11 16.54 36.84
C GLN A 355 -3.07 17.66 36.41
N GLU A 356 -2.64 18.91 36.57
CA GLU A 356 -3.40 20.09 36.13
C GLU A 356 -3.65 20.07 34.62
N ALA A 357 -2.69 19.60 33.82
CA ALA A 357 -2.86 19.43 32.37
C ALA A 357 -3.93 18.40 32.03
N MET A 358 -3.94 17.27 32.73
CA MET A 358 -4.97 16.24 32.54
C MET A 358 -6.35 16.77 32.92
N ASP A 359 -6.45 17.50 34.03
CA ASP A 359 -7.70 18.13 34.49
C ASP A 359 -8.18 19.24 33.53
N PHE A 360 -7.25 19.92 32.86
CA PHE A 360 -7.50 20.89 31.79
C PHE A 360 -7.95 20.24 30.47
N GLY A 361 -8.01 18.91 30.41
CA GLY A 361 -8.41 18.14 29.22
C GLY A 361 -7.28 17.92 28.21
N ALA A 362 -6.02 18.16 28.61
CA ALA A 362 -4.88 17.90 27.74
C ALA A 362 -4.67 16.39 27.55
N MET A 363 -4.54 16.00 26.29
CA MET A 363 -4.16 14.64 25.96
C MET A 363 -2.64 14.50 25.96
N ALA A 364 -2.12 13.49 26.66
CA ALA A 364 -0.73 13.09 26.54
C ALA A 364 -0.52 12.23 25.30
N LEU A 365 0.50 12.56 24.50
CA LEU A 365 0.91 11.76 23.35
C LEU A 365 1.66 10.51 23.83
N PHE A 366 1.34 9.37 23.22
CA PHE A 366 1.86 8.06 23.57
C PHE A 366 3.35 7.92 23.23
N GLY A 367 4.16 7.47 24.19
CA GLY A 367 5.59 7.18 23.99
C GLY A 367 6.57 8.28 24.42
N GLU A 368 6.06 9.46 24.75
CA GLU A 368 6.87 10.60 25.22
C GLU A 368 7.08 10.56 26.74
N LYS A 369 8.27 10.97 27.20
CA LYS A 369 8.57 11.17 28.62
C LYS A 369 8.39 12.64 28.97
N TYR A 370 7.45 12.91 29.86
CA TYR A 370 7.17 14.28 30.31
C TYR A 370 7.80 14.55 31.68
N GLY A 371 8.22 15.81 31.89
CA GLY A 371 8.65 16.30 33.19
C GLY A 371 7.47 16.66 34.11
N GLU A 372 7.77 17.14 35.32
CA GLU A 372 6.74 17.56 36.30
C GLU A 372 5.90 18.75 35.81
N ARG A 373 6.52 19.65 35.03
CA ARG A 373 5.87 20.75 34.32
C ARG A 373 5.84 20.46 32.82
N VAL A 374 4.69 20.67 32.20
CA VAL A 374 4.45 20.40 30.78
C VAL A 374 3.93 21.64 30.06
N ARG A 375 4.20 21.71 28.75
CA ARG A 375 3.65 22.71 27.85
C ARG A 375 2.39 22.15 27.20
N VAL A 376 1.26 22.80 27.44
CA VAL A 376 -0.04 22.47 26.87
C VAL A 376 -0.35 23.45 25.76
N LEU A 377 -0.69 22.93 24.60
CA LEU A 377 -1.20 23.67 23.46
C LEU A 377 -2.72 23.47 23.39
N ARG A 378 -3.46 24.57 23.31
CA ARG A 378 -4.90 24.56 23.07
C ARG A 378 -5.23 25.36 21.82
N MET A 379 -5.99 24.75 20.91
CA MET A 379 -6.53 25.42 19.74
C MET A 379 -8.06 25.41 19.83
N GLY A 380 -8.61 26.52 20.33
CA GLY A 380 -10.03 26.66 20.61
C GLY A 380 -10.57 25.58 21.57
N GLY A 381 -11.84 25.20 21.39
CA GLY A 381 -12.46 24.06 22.08
C GLY A 381 -12.26 22.72 21.36
N PHE A 382 -11.41 22.68 20.33
CA PHE A 382 -11.33 21.54 19.42
C PHE A 382 -10.18 20.59 19.73
N SER A 383 -8.99 21.13 20.01
CA SER A 383 -7.79 20.36 20.32
C SER A 383 -7.07 20.92 21.56
N THR A 384 -6.64 20.04 22.45
CA THR A 384 -5.87 20.38 23.66
C THR A 384 -4.90 19.23 23.94
N GLU A 385 -3.60 19.48 23.73
CA GLU A 385 -2.58 18.43 23.72
C GLU A 385 -1.28 18.90 24.39
N LEU A 386 -0.52 17.96 24.95
CA LEU A 386 0.85 18.22 25.38
C LEU A 386 1.76 18.31 24.15
N CYS A 387 2.34 19.49 23.90
CA CYS A 387 3.24 19.66 22.78
C CYS A 387 4.38 20.65 23.08
N GLY A 388 5.62 20.21 22.84
CA GLY A 388 6.82 21.03 22.95
C GLY A 388 7.20 21.75 21.66
N GLY A 389 6.46 21.56 20.56
CA GLY A 389 6.78 22.11 19.25
C GLY A 389 6.43 23.58 19.05
N THR A 390 6.77 24.09 17.88
CA THR A 390 6.41 25.44 17.44
C THR A 390 5.06 25.44 16.72
N HIS A 391 4.19 26.39 17.04
CA HIS A 391 2.82 26.46 16.52
C HIS A 391 2.47 27.86 16.04
N VAL A 392 1.39 27.93 15.25
CA VAL A 392 0.77 29.18 14.83
C VAL A 392 0.26 29.98 16.02
N HIS A 393 0.02 31.27 15.85
CA HIS A 393 -0.65 32.08 16.87
C HIS A 393 -2.17 31.93 16.79
N HIS A 394 -2.70 31.78 15.57
CA HIS A 394 -4.11 31.50 15.35
C HIS A 394 -4.29 30.37 14.33
N THR A 395 -5.36 29.58 14.46
CA THR A 395 -5.62 28.46 13.54
C THR A 395 -5.78 28.92 12.09
N GLY A 396 -6.21 30.16 11.83
CA GLY A 396 -6.35 30.71 10.49
C GLY A 396 -5.02 30.93 9.77
N ASP A 397 -3.90 31.06 10.51
CA ASP A 397 -2.56 31.20 9.93
C ASP A 397 -2.16 29.97 9.10
N ILE A 398 -2.78 28.81 9.36
CA ILE A 398 -2.59 27.55 8.60
C ILE A 398 -3.07 27.70 7.15
N GLY A 399 -4.08 28.53 6.90
CA GLY A 399 -4.66 28.75 5.58
C GLY A 399 -5.53 27.59 5.09
N LEU A 400 -4.98 26.71 4.26
CA LEU A 400 -5.68 25.56 3.70
C LEU A 400 -5.00 24.27 4.16
N PHE A 401 -5.77 23.26 4.55
CA PHE A 401 -5.29 21.90 4.81
C PHE A 401 -5.81 20.95 3.73
N LYS A 402 -4.93 20.10 3.19
CA LYS A 402 -5.27 19.10 2.17
C LYS A 402 -4.66 17.74 2.47
N ILE A 403 -5.50 16.70 2.48
CA ILE A 403 -5.08 15.31 2.55
C ILE A 403 -4.57 14.89 1.16
N LEU A 404 -3.33 14.40 1.12
CA LEU A 404 -2.73 13.86 -0.10
C LEU A 404 -3.03 12.38 -0.27
N SER A 405 -2.93 11.62 0.82
CA SER A 405 -3.04 10.18 0.78
C SER A 405 -3.47 9.59 2.11
N GLU A 406 -4.01 8.39 2.02
CA GLU A 406 -4.48 7.58 3.12
C GLU A 406 -4.04 6.13 2.85
N GLY A 407 -3.47 5.44 3.85
CA GLY A 407 -3.07 4.05 3.66
C GLY A 407 -2.74 3.29 4.94
N GLY A 408 -2.71 1.95 4.85
CA GLY A 408 -2.24 1.09 5.93
C GLY A 408 -0.73 0.95 5.91
N VAL A 409 -0.07 1.16 7.05
CA VAL A 409 1.41 1.02 7.18
C VAL A 409 1.78 -0.30 7.83
N ALA A 410 0.99 -0.68 8.83
CA ALA A 410 1.07 -1.96 9.50
C ALA A 410 -0.35 -2.36 9.91
N ALA A 411 -0.52 -3.61 10.28
CA ALA A 411 -1.82 -4.09 10.69
C ALA A 411 -2.30 -3.35 11.95
N GLY A 412 -3.46 -2.70 11.87
CA GLY A 412 -4.02 -1.84 12.93
C GLY A 412 -3.43 -0.43 12.99
N VAL A 413 -2.56 -0.04 12.04
CA VAL A 413 -1.94 1.29 11.95
C VAL A 413 -2.17 1.89 10.57
N ARG A 414 -2.73 3.09 10.60
CA ARG A 414 -3.17 3.87 9.45
C ARG A 414 -2.34 5.14 9.36
N ARG A 415 -2.09 5.62 8.14
CA ARG A 415 -1.32 6.83 7.85
C ARG A 415 -2.15 7.78 7.01
N ILE A 416 -2.07 9.06 7.36
CA ILE A 416 -2.49 10.18 6.52
C ILE A 416 -1.25 11.01 6.22
N GLU A 417 -1.04 11.33 4.95
CA GLU A 417 -0.13 12.41 4.53
C GLU A 417 -0.94 13.60 4.07
N ALA A 418 -0.51 14.80 4.45
CA ALA A 418 -1.23 16.04 4.18
C ALA A 418 -0.26 17.21 4.01
N VAL A 419 -0.78 18.30 3.44
CA VAL A 419 -0.06 19.56 3.25
C VAL A 419 -0.91 20.73 3.72
N THR A 420 -0.24 21.84 4.06
CA THR A 420 -0.89 23.08 4.50
C THR A 420 -0.42 24.30 3.71
N GLY A 421 -1.09 25.43 3.89
CA GLY A 421 -0.68 26.73 3.35
C GLY A 421 -0.39 26.69 1.84
N GLU A 422 0.79 27.20 1.46
CA GLU A 422 1.23 27.23 0.06
C GLU A 422 1.33 25.84 -0.57
N GLY A 423 1.78 24.82 0.19
CA GLY A 423 1.85 23.45 -0.31
C GLY A 423 0.46 22.89 -0.67
N ALA A 424 -0.56 23.24 0.11
CA ALA A 424 -1.95 22.87 -0.19
C ALA A 424 -2.50 23.61 -1.42
N LEU A 425 -2.20 24.90 -1.57
CA LEU A 425 -2.59 25.68 -2.75
C LEU A 425 -1.92 25.15 -4.03
N ALA A 426 -0.62 24.83 -3.95
CA ALA A 426 0.13 24.24 -5.05
C ALA A 426 -0.47 22.89 -5.48
N HIS A 427 -0.86 22.04 -4.51
CA HIS A 427 -1.53 20.77 -4.78
C HIS A 427 -2.88 20.95 -5.48
N VAL A 428 -3.74 21.87 -4.99
CA VAL A 428 -5.03 22.18 -5.64
C VAL A 428 -4.81 22.65 -7.07
N ALA A 429 -3.88 23.57 -7.29
CA ALA A 429 -3.57 24.09 -8.62
C ALA A 429 -3.04 22.98 -9.55
N GLU A 430 -2.30 22.01 -9.03
CA GLU A 430 -1.84 20.86 -9.81
C GLU A 430 -3.00 19.94 -10.22
N GLU A 431 -3.90 19.62 -9.31
CA GLU A 431 -5.08 18.80 -9.60
C GLU A 431 -6.01 19.49 -10.61
N GLU A 432 -6.22 20.81 -10.49
CA GLU A 432 -6.96 21.59 -11.49
C GLU A 432 -6.31 21.54 -12.87
N ARG A 433 -4.97 21.65 -12.95
CA ARG A 433 -4.23 21.51 -14.22
C ARG A 433 -4.39 20.11 -14.82
N ARG A 434 -4.25 19.06 -14.02
CA ARG A 434 -4.43 17.67 -14.47
C ARG A 434 -5.84 17.43 -15.01
N LEU A 435 -6.86 17.90 -14.27
CA LEU A 435 -8.24 17.80 -14.69
C LEU A 435 -8.52 18.55 -16.00
N ALA A 436 -7.95 19.75 -16.15
CA ALA A 436 -8.04 20.51 -17.39
C ALA A 436 -7.34 19.81 -18.57
N GLN A 437 -6.20 19.16 -18.36
CA GLN A 437 -5.51 18.37 -19.38
C GLN A 437 -6.35 17.16 -19.83
N VAL A 438 -6.93 16.41 -18.89
CA VAL A 438 -7.82 15.28 -19.20
C VAL A 438 -9.05 15.75 -19.98
N ALA A 439 -9.67 16.85 -19.53
CA ALA A 439 -10.77 17.47 -20.25
C ALA A 439 -10.38 17.88 -21.68
N GLY A 440 -9.18 18.46 -21.87
CA GLY A 440 -8.63 18.80 -23.18
C GLY A 440 -8.46 17.60 -24.10
N LEU A 441 -7.98 16.46 -23.58
CA LEU A 441 -7.85 15.20 -24.35
C LEU A 441 -9.21 14.65 -24.81
N LEU A 442 -10.25 14.84 -23.99
CA LEU A 442 -11.63 14.48 -24.33
C LEU A 442 -12.34 15.57 -25.17
N GLY A 443 -11.65 16.68 -25.45
CA GLY A 443 -12.18 17.83 -26.20
C GLY A 443 -13.30 18.57 -25.46
N GLY A 444 -13.32 18.55 -24.12
CA GLY A 444 -14.34 19.17 -23.27
C GLY A 444 -13.76 20.08 -22.19
N SER A 445 -14.51 20.22 -21.10
CA SER A 445 -14.15 20.99 -19.91
C SER A 445 -14.06 20.10 -18.67
N PRO A 446 -13.45 20.59 -17.58
CA PRO A 446 -13.46 19.88 -16.29
C PRO A 446 -14.87 19.48 -15.80
N ARG A 447 -15.91 20.23 -16.18
CA ARG A 447 -17.28 20.00 -15.68
C ARG A 447 -17.99 18.82 -16.34
N ASP A 448 -17.70 18.55 -17.61
CA ASP A 448 -18.31 17.49 -18.42
C ASP A 448 -17.35 16.32 -18.68
N VAL A 449 -16.18 16.30 -18.02
CA VAL A 449 -15.15 15.28 -18.21
C VAL A 449 -15.67 13.86 -17.99
N LEU A 450 -16.52 13.65 -16.98
CA LEU A 450 -17.09 12.34 -16.66
C LEU A 450 -18.10 11.89 -17.71
N ASP A 451 -18.94 12.81 -18.20
CA ASP A 451 -19.91 12.52 -19.26
C ASP A 451 -19.19 12.16 -20.56
N LYS A 452 -18.15 12.92 -20.93
CA LYS A 452 -17.34 12.64 -22.11
C LYS A 452 -16.58 11.33 -22.02
N LEU A 453 -16.02 11.02 -20.85
CA LEU A 453 -15.35 9.75 -20.62
C LEU A 453 -16.34 8.58 -20.75
N SER A 454 -17.53 8.72 -20.16
CA SER A 454 -18.61 7.74 -20.28
C SER A 454 -19.00 7.51 -21.74
N GLN A 455 -19.21 8.58 -22.50
CA GLN A 455 -19.51 8.49 -23.94
C GLN A 455 -18.38 7.84 -24.74
N LEU A 456 -17.12 8.13 -24.42
CA LEU A 456 -15.97 7.50 -25.07
C LEU A 456 -15.94 6.00 -24.81
N LEU A 457 -16.16 5.57 -23.56
CA LEU A 457 -16.20 4.16 -23.17
C LEU A 457 -17.37 3.41 -23.81
N GLU A 458 -18.54 4.05 -23.89
CA GLU A 458 -19.70 3.48 -24.60
C GLU A 458 -19.44 3.35 -26.10
N ARG A 459 -18.86 4.38 -26.72
CA ARG A 459 -18.46 4.34 -28.13
C ARG A 459 -17.43 3.25 -28.39
N GLN A 460 -16.45 3.07 -27.50
CA GLN A 460 -15.47 1.99 -27.60
C GLN A 460 -16.16 0.62 -27.60
N LYS A 461 -17.04 0.36 -26.63
CA LYS A 461 -17.81 -0.91 -26.56
C LYS A 461 -18.67 -1.13 -27.81
N LYS A 462 -19.26 -0.06 -28.36
CA LYS A 462 -20.04 -0.13 -29.61
C LYS A 462 -19.16 -0.51 -30.80
N LEU A 463 -18.01 0.15 -30.96
CA LEU A 463 -17.05 -0.14 -32.03
C LEU A 463 -16.49 -1.55 -31.93
N GLU A 464 -16.20 -2.05 -30.72
CA GLU A 464 -15.77 -3.43 -30.50
C GLU A 464 -16.84 -4.45 -30.95
N ARG A 465 -18.12 -4.19 -30.64
CA ARG A 465 -19.24 -5.04 -31.10
C ARG A 465 -19.44 -4.98 -32.61
N GLU A 466 -19.34 -3.79 -33.21
CA GLU A 466 -19.44 -3.62 -34.67
C GLU A 466 -18.28 -4.34 -35.37
N LEU A 467 -17.06 -4.25 -34.85
CA LEU A 467 -15.89 -4.96 -35.35
C LEU A 467 -16.12 -6.48 -35.36
N GLU A 468 -16.61 -7.03 -34.25
CA GLU A 468 -16.93 -8.46 -34.17
C GLU A 468 -18.05 -8.87 -35.13
N SER A 469 -19.09 -8.02 -35.29
CA SER A 469 -20.15 -8.27 -36.28
C SER A 469 -19.64 -8.26 -37.71
N ILE A 470 -18.75 -7.31 -38.06
CA ILE A 470 -18.15 -7.21 -39.39
C ILE A 470 -17.26 -8.43 -39.67
N LYS A 471 -16.43 -8.84 -38.71
CA LYS A 471 -15.61 -10.06 -38.81
C LYS A 471 -16.48 -11.29 -39.02
N ALA A 472 -17.56 -11.44 -38.24
CA ALA A 472 -18.48 -12.57 -38.37
C ALA A 472 -19.17 -12.60 -39.75
N LYS A 473 -19.60 -11.44 -40.28
CA LYS A 473 -20.19 -11.35 -41.64
C LYS A 473 -19.17 -11.69 -42.73
N ALA A 474 -17.94 -11.19 -42.61
CA ALA A 474 -16.87 -11.49 -43.55
C ALA A 474 -16.52 -12.99 -43.54
N ALA A 475 -16.45 -13.61 -42.35
CA ALA A 475 -16.24 -15.04 -42.19
C ALA A 475 -17.36 -15.85 -42.86
N ALA A 476 -18.62 -15.50 -42.60
CA ALA A 476 -19.78 -16.19 -43.18
C ALA A 476 -19.82 -16.08 -44.71
N GLY A 477 -19.47 -14.92 -45.28
CA GLY A 477 -19.34 -14.73 -46.72
C GLY A 477 -18.25 -15.61 -47.33
N ALA A 478 -17.04 -15.59 -46.75
CA ALA A 478 -15.93 -16.44 -47.21
C ALA A 478 -16.27 -17.94 -47.11
N THR A 479 -16.93 -18.36 -46.03
CA THR A 479 -17.45 -19.72 -45.88
C THR A 479 -18.49 -20.08 -46.95
N ALA A 480 -19.36 -19.14 -47.34
CA ALA A 480 -20.33 -19.38 -48.40
C ALA A 480 -19.67 -19.58 -49.78
N ASP A 481 -18.65 -18.77 -50.10
CA ASP A 481 -17.89 -18.90 -51.34
C ASP A 481 -17.11 -20.21 -51.39
N LEU A 482 -16.45 -20.57 -50.27
CA LEU A 482 -15.74 -21.84 -50.15
C LEU A 482 -16.65 -23.06 -50.29
N ALA A 483 -17.89 -23.00 -49.78
CA ALA A 483 -18.87 -24.06 -49.96
C ALA A 483 -19.30 -24.19 -51.43
N ALA A 484 -19.46 -23.08 -52.14
CA ALA A 484 -19.86 -23.08 -53.55
C ALA A 484 -18.75 -23.60 -54.47
N SER A 485 -17.48 -23.35 -54.14
CA SER A 485 -16.32 -23.79 -54.90
C SER A 485 -15.70 -25.12 -54.42
N ALA A 486 -16.38 -25.84 -53.52
CA ALA A 486 -15.83 -27.06 -52.91
C ALA A 486 -15.70 -28.20 -53.95
N PRO A 487 -14.47 -28.66 -54.28
CA PRO A 487 -14.30 -29.83 -55.15
C PRO A 487 -14.92 -31.08 -54.55
N GLU A 488 -15.41 -31.96 -55.43
CA GLU A 488 -15.96 -33.26 -55.05
C GLU A 488 -14.94 -34.36 -55.33
N VAL A 489 -14.66 -35.17 -54.31
CA VAL A 489 -13.70 -36.27 -54.35
C VAL A 489 -14.43 -37.53 -53.87
N ALA A 490 -14.62 -38.50 -54.78
CA ALA A 490 -15.31 -39.76 -54.48
C ALA A 490 -16.67 -39.59 -53.76
N GLY A 491 -17.45 -38.59 -54.17
CA GLY A 491 -18.78 -38.28 -53.59
C GLY A 491 -18.76 -37.45 -52.31
N VAL A 492 -17.59 -36.98 -51.85
CA VAL A 492 -17.42 -36.14 -50.65
C VAL A 492 -16.92 -34.75 -51.06
N LYS A 493 -17.50 -33.68 -50.49
CA LYS A 493 -17.00 -32.31 -50.70
C LYS A 493 -15.76 -32.03 -49.85
N VAL A 494 -14.69 -31.52 -50.47
CA VAL A 494 -13.44 -31.21 -49.76
C VAL A 494 -13.18 -29.71 -49.79
N VAL A 495 -13.00 -29.09 -48.61
CA VAL A 495 -12.64 -27.67 -48.49
C VAL A 495 -11.32 -27.56 -47.74
N ALA A 496 -10.30 -27.00 -48.38
CA ALA A 496 -9.03 -26.66 -47.74
C ALA A 496 -8.67 -25.23 -48.08
N ALA A 497 -8.72 -24.34 -47.09
CA ALA A 497 -8.58 -22.91 -47.34
C ALA A 497 -7.96 -22.14 -46.17
N ARG A 498 -7.38 -20.99 -46.51
CA ARG A 498 -6.86 -20.02 -45.56
C ARG A 498 -7.86 -18.85 -45.44
N LEU A 499 -8.32 -18.59 -44.22
CA LEU A 499 -9.19 -17.47 -43.87
C LEU A 499 -8.43 -16.54 -42.91
N GLU A 500 -8.10 -15.35 -43.39
CA GLU A 500 -7.35 -14.36 -42.61
C GLU A 500 -8.21 -13.73 -41.50
N GLY A 501 -7.58 -13.41 -40.37
CA GLY A 501 -8.19 -12.60 -39.32
C GLY A 501 -9.20 -13.33 -38.41
N LEU A 502 -9.33 -14.65 -38.53
CA LEU A 502 -10.16 -15.47 -37.64
C LEU A 502 -9.34 -15.99 -36.45
N ASP A 503 -9.91 -15.94 -35.25
CA ASP A 503 -9.35 -16.64 -34.10
C ASP A 503 -9.75 -18.13 -34.11
N ALA A 504 -9.18 -18.92 -33.20
CA ALA A 504 -9.44 -20.37 -33.15
C ALA A 504 -10.92 -20.71 -32.93
N LYS A 505 -11.67 -19.84 -32.23
CA LYS A 505 -13.11 -20.01 -32.02
C LYS A 505 -13.88 -19.77 -33.32
N SER A 506 -13.61 -18.63 -33.98
CA SER A 506 -14.27 -18.26 -35.23
C SER A 506 -13.97 -19.24 -36.37
N LEU A 507 -12.74 -19.77 -36.43
CA LEU A 507 -12.39 -20.86 -37.37
C LEU A 507 -13.23 -22.11 -37.13
N ARG A 508 -13.42 -22.50 -35.86
CA ARG A 508 -14.23 -23.67 -35.50
C ARG A 508 -15.68 -23.47 -35.91
N ASP A 509 -16.24 -22.29 -35.62
CA ASP A 509 -17.60 -21.93 -36.01
C ASP A 509 -17.76 -21.96 -37.54
N ALA A 510 -16.75 -21.50 -38.30
CA ALA A 510 -16.74 -21.57 -39.76
C ALA A 510 -16.67 -23.02 -40.29
N VAL A 511 -15.87 -23.89 -39.66
CA VAL A 511 -15.84 -25.33 -39.99
C VAL A 511 -17.21 -25.97 -39.75
N ASP A 512 -17.85 -25.70 -38.61
CA ASP A 512 -19.17 -26.26 -38.31
C ASP A 512 -20.25 -25.76 -39.29
N GLN A 513 -20.20 -24.48 -39.70
CA GLN A 513 -21.08 -23.95 -40.73
C GLN A 513 -20.88 -24.64 -42.10
N LEU A 514 -19.64 -24.83 -42.53
CA LEU A 514 -19.32 -25.56 -43.77
C LEU A 514 -19.81 -27.01 -43.72
N LYS A 515 -19.58 -27.70 -42.59
CA LYS A 515 -20.04 -29.07 -42.36
C LYS A 515 -21.57 -29.15 -42.49
N SER A 516 -22.29 -28.26 -41.81
CA SER A 516 -23.75 -28.21 -41.85
C SER A 516 -24.30 -27.94 -43.26
N ARG A 517 -23.61 -27.14 -44.07
CA ARG A 517 -24.06 -26.76 -45.42
C ARG A 517 -23.75 -27.80 -46.48
N LEU A 518 -22.61 -28.47 -46.38
CA LEU A 518 -22.11 -29.40 -47.39
C LEU A 518 -22.56 -30.85 -47.16
N GLY A 519 -22.99 -31.20 -45.94
CA GLY A 519 -23.45 -32.55 -45.60
C GLY A 519 -22.30 -33.54 -45.49
N ASP A 520 -21.94 -34.18 -46.61
CA ASP A 520 -20.81 -35.11 -46.72
C ASP A 520 -19.54 -34.35 -47.07
N ALA A 521 -18.75 -33.99 -46.05
CA ALA A 521 -17.63 -33.07 -46.23
C ALA A 521 -16.40 -33.36 -45.36
N VAL A 522 -15.23 -33.04 -45.93
CA VAL A 522 -13.94 -32.95 -45.23
C VAL A 522 -13.43 -31.52 -45.37
N ILE A 523 -13.28 -30.83 -44.25
CA ILE A 523 -12.95 -29.40 -44.20
C ILE A 523 -11.68 -29.21 -43.37
N LEU A 524 -10.76 -28.39 -43.88
CA LEU A 524 -9.59 -27.90 -43.16
C LEU A 524 -9.46 -26.39 -43.41
N LEU A 525 -9.60 -25.60 -42.34
CA LEU A 525 -9.41 -24.16 -42.39
C LEU A 525 -8.16 -23.76 -41.61
N ALA A 526 -7.43 -22.81 -42.15
CA ALA A 526 -6.28 -22.18 -41.51
C ALA A 526 -6.53 -20.67 -41.33
N SER A 527 -6.07 -20.09 -40.23
CA SER A 527 -5.96 -18.64 -40.04
C SER A 527 -4.56 -18.32 -39.54
N ALA A 528 -3.99 -17.21 -40.01
CA ALA A 528 -2.68 -16.76 -39.59
C ALA A 528 -2.78 -15.52 -38.72
N LYS A 529 -1.96 -15.48 -37.67
CA LYS A 529 -1.77 -14.30 -36.83
C LYS A 529 -0.37 -14.32 -36.22
N ASP A 530 0.34 -13.19 -36.31
CA ASP A 530 1.65 -12.99 -35.66
C ASP A 530 2.68 -14.10 -36.00
N GLY A 531 2.73 -14.53 -37.26
CA GLY A 531 3.65 -15.57 -37.75
C GLY A 531 3.29 -17.01 -37.34
N LYS A 532 2.13 -17.22 -36.70
CA LYS A 532 1.61 -18.53 -36.32
C LYS A 532 0.30 -18.82 -37.04
N ALA A 533 0.15 -20.05 -37.50
CA ALA A 533 -1.07 -20.56 -38.11
C ALA A 533 -1.89 -21.36 -37.08
N SER A 534 -3.17 -21.04 -36.96
CA SER A 534 -4.18 -21.86 -36.28
C SER A 534 -4.92 -22.69 -37.32
N LEU A 535 -5.08 -23.99 -37.06
CA LEU A 535 -5.71 -24.95 -37.95
C LEU A 535 -6.94 -25.57 -37.26
N VAL A 536 -8.03 -25.71 -37.99
CA VAL A 536 -9.21 -26.47 -37.57
C VAL A 536 -9.64 -27.39 -38.69
N ALA A 537 -9.78 -28.68 -38.37
CA ALA A 537 -10.27 -29.70 -39.30
C ALA A 537 -11.62 -30.23 -38.82
N GLY A 538 -12.53 -30.48 -39.75
CA GLY A 538 -13.82 -31.08 -39.48
C GLY A 538 -14.22 -32.10 -40.55
N VAL A 539 -14.85 -33.18 -40.12
CA VAL A 539 -15.36 -34.23 -41.01
C VAL A 539 -16.84 -34.47 -40.68
N GLN A 540 -17.69 -34.63 -41.70
CA GLN A 540 -19.11 -34.91 -41.54
C GLN A 540 -19.61 -35.91 -42.59
N GLY A 541 -20.67 -36.64 -42.23
CA GLY A 541 -21.43 -37.47 -43.17
C GLY A 541 -20.74 -38.77 -43.55
N GLY A 542 -20.88 -39.23 -44.79
CA GLY A 542 -20.32 -40.48 -45.33
C GLY A 542 -18.79 -40.55 -45.36
N ALA A 543 -18.10 -39.44 -45.12
CA ALA A 543 -16.65 -39.40 -44.90
C ALA A 543 -16.26 -39.81 -43.47
N LEU A 544 -17.18 -39.68 -42.51
CA LEU A 544 -16.95 -39.98 -41.11
C LEU A 544 -16.74 -41.49 -40.93
N GLY A 545 -15.59 -41.87 -40.38
CA GLY A 545 -15.17 -43.28 -40.24
C GLY A 545 -14.16 -43.75 -41.29
N ARG A 546 -14.11 -43.09 -42.45
CA ARG A 546 -13.08 -43.31 -43.50
C ARG A 546 -11.94 -42.29 -43.38
N VAL A 547 -12.29 -41.06 -43.05
CA VAL A 547 -11.35 -39.97 -42.76
C VAL A 547 -11.56 -39.49 -41.33
N LYS A 548 -10.46 -39.30 -40.58
CA LYS A 548 -10.50 -38.72 -39.22
C LYS A 548 -9.92 -37.31 -39.24
N ALA A 549 -10.65 -36.34 -38.66
CA ALA A 549 -10.22 -34.95 -38.56
C ALA A 549 -8.83 -34.80 -37.91
N GLY A 550 -8.55 -35.58 -36.85
CA GLY A 550 -7.26 -35.58 -36.17
C GLY A 550 -6.08 -36.04 -37.04
N GLU A 551 -6.30 -37.01 -37.93
CA GLU A 551 -5.25 -37.50 -38.85
C GLU A 551 -4.96 -36.48 -39.96
N LEU A 552 -6.01 -35.90 -40.54
CA LEU A 552 -5.90 -34.82 -41.53
C LEU A 552 -5.16 -33.61 -40.96
N LEU A 553 -5.56 -33.19 -39.76
CA LEU A 553 -4.97 -32.04 -39.10
C LEU A 553 -3.50 -32.29 -38.74
N SER A 554 -3.17 -33.49 -38.26
CA SER A 554 -1.77 -33.87 -37.98
C SER A 554 -0.91 -33.89 -39.24
N HIS A 555 -1.47 -34.34 -40.37
CA HIS A 555 -0.79 -34.34 -41.66
C HIS A 555 -0.41 -32.92 -42.09
N VAL A 556 -1.34 -31.96 -42.02
CA VAL A 556 -1.07 -30.57 -42.41
C VAL A 556 -0.22 -29.84 -41.37
N ALA A 557 -0.52 -29.99 -40.08
CA ALA A 557 0.25 -29.37 -39.01
C ALA A 557 1.73 -29.81 -39.03
N GLY A 558 2.01 -31.09 -39.30
CA GLY A 558 3.39 -31.60 -39.37
C GLY A 558 4.25 -30.95 -40.46
N ARG A 559 3.65 -30.56 -41.59
CA ARG A 559 4.35 -29.91 -42.71
C ARG A 559 4.72 -28.45 -42.43
N ILE A 560 4.03 -27.82 -41.49
CA ILE A 560 4.29 -26.44 -41.06
C ILE A 560 5.00 -26.38 -39.69
N GLY A 561 5.67 -27.47 -39.29
CA GLY A 561 6.40 -27.54 -38.02
C GLY A 561 5.51 -27.49 -36.77
N GLY A 562 4.23 -27.84 -36.94
CA GLY A 562 3.18 -27.75 -35.95
C GLY A 562 2.73 -29.08 -35.36
N LYS A 563 1.76 -29.00 -34.46
CA LYS A 563 1.06 -30.16 -33.87
C LYS A 563 -0.42 -29.86 -33.73
N GLY A 564 -1.22 -30.92 -33.69
CA GLY A 564 -2.64 -30.80 -33.42
C GLY A 564 -3.29 -32.14 -33.19
N GLY A 565 -4.54 -32.11 -32.71
CA GLY A 565 -5.27 -33.30 -32.34
C GLY A 565 -6.73 -33.01 -32.06
N GLY A 566 -7.51 -34.08 -31.92
CA GLY A 566 -8.93 -33.97 -31.62
C GLY A 566 -9.68 -35.25 -31.88
N ARG A 567 -11.01 -35.12 -31.90
CA ARG A 567 -11.93 -36.21 -32.14
C ARG A 567 -12.00 -36.56 -33.63
N PRO A 568 -12.58 -37.71 -34.01
CA PRO A 568 -12.74 -38.08 -35.42
C PRO A 568 -13.52 -37.06 -36.26
N ASP A 569 -14.46 -36.33 -35.64
CA ASP A 569 -15.35 -35.35 -36.28
C ASP A 569 -14.82 -33.91 -36.28
N MET A 570 -13.85 -33.59 -35.41
CA MET A 570 -13.31 -32.25 -35.21
C MET A 570 -11.93 -32.29 -34.56
N ALA A 571 -10.95 -31.57 -35.13
CA ALA A 571 -9.61 -31.44 -34.58
C ALA A 571 -9.08 -30.01 -34.70
N GLN A 572 -8.16 -29.65 -33.81
CA GLN A 572 -7.56 -28.33 -33.75
C GLN A 572 -6.06 -28.42 -33.51
N GLY A 573 -5.32 -27.46 -34.05
CA GLY A 573 -3.88 -27.39 -33.88
C GLY A 573 -3.30 -26.11 -34.42
N GLY A 574 -1.98 -26.08 -34.56
CA GLY A 574 -1.30 -24.94 -35.14
C GLY A 574 0.16 -25.24 -35.44
N GLY A 575 0.78 -24.30 -36.15
CA GLY A 575 2.18 -24.35 -36.57
C GLY A 575 2.65 -22.99 -37.06
N SER A 576 3.71 -22.98 -37.86
CA SER A 576 4.27 -21.76 -38.43
C SER A 576 3.45 -21.28 -39.63
N ASP A 577 3.28 -19.96 -39.76
CA ASP A 577 2.75 -19.38 -41.00
C ASP A 577 3.90 -19.18 -42.01
N GLY A 578 3.76 -19.75 -43.21
CA GLY A 578 4.78 -19.73 -44.26
C GLY A 578 4.30 -20.32 -45.58
N PRO A 579 5.12 -20.30 -46.65
CA PRO A 579 4.77 -20.88 -47.96
C PRO A 579 4.37 -22.36 -47.89
N GLU A 580 4.89 -23.10 -46.92
CA GLU A 580 4.59 -24.50 -46.67
C GLU A 580 3.13 -24.72 -46.30
N LEU A 581 2.48 -23.76 -45.64
CA LEU A 581 1.05 -23.83 -45.33
C LEU A 581 0.20 -23.83 -46.60
N VAL A 582 0.54 -22.99 -47.58
CA VAL A 582 -0.17 -22.92 -48.86
C VAL A 582 -0.04 -24.24 -49.61
N ALA A 583 1.17 -24.79 -49.67
CA ALA A 583 1.43 -26.09 -50.28
C ALA A 583 0.70 -27.24 -49.54
N ALA A 584 0.67 -27.20 -48.21
CA ALA A 584 0.02 -28.23 -47.41
C ALA A 584 -1.52 -28.19 -47.53
N LEU A 585 -2.13 -27.01 -47.64
CA LEU A 585 -3.57 -26.87 -47.91
C LEU A 585 -3.93 -27.37 -49.32
N ALA A 586 -3.11 -27.08 -50.33
CA ALA A 586 -3.36 -27.51 -51.72
C ALA A 586 -3.32 -29.04 -51.91
N ASP A 587 -2.59 -29.76 -51.04
CA ASP A 587 -2.44 -31.22 -51.10
C ASP A 587 -3.60 -31.99 -50.44
N VAL A 588 -4.45 -31.30 -49.66
CA VAL A 588 -5.55 -31.92 -48.91
C VAL A 588 -6.52 -32.72 -49.79
N PRO A 589 -6.99 -32.24 -50.96
CA PRO A 589 -7.87 -33.03 -51.81
C PRO A 589 -7.26 -34.37 -52.27
N ALA A 590 -5.97 -34.37 -52.61
CA ALA A 590 -5.25 -35.58 -53.02
C ALA A 590 -5.09 -36.56 -51.86
N TRP A 591 -4.76 -36.04 -50.67
CA TRP A 591 -4.69 -36.83 -49.44
C TRP A 591 -6.03 -37.47 -49.08
N VAL A 592 -7.13 -36.73 -49.23
CA VAL A 592 -8.49 -37.24 -48.98
C VAL A 592 -8.86 -38.33 -49.98
N ALA A 593 -8.53 -38.17 -51.27
CA ALA A 593 -8.82 -39.17 -52.30
C ALA A 593 -8.23 -40.55 -51.95
N GLN A 594 -6.95 -40.59 -51.52
CA GLN A 594 -6.27 -41.83 -51.14
C GLN A 594 -6.94 -42.56 -49.97
N ARG A 595 -7.59 -41.84 -49.06
CA ARG A 595 -8.29 -42.41 -47.89
C ARG A 595 -9.73 -42.79 -48.16
N LEU A 596 -10.28 -42.35 -49.29
CA LEU A 596 -11.60 -42.75 -49.74
C LEU A 596 -11.51 -43.95 -50.71
N GLU A 597 -10.40 -44.14 -51.43
CA GLU A 597 -10.22 -45.29 -52.35
C GLU A 597 -9.75 -46.59 -51.68
N GLY A 598 -9.14 -46.49 -50.49
CA GLY A 598 -8.80 -47.62 -49.62
C GLY A 598 -9.85 -47.86 -48.55
#